data_AF-A0A1I3Z8W1-F1
#
_entry.id   AF-A0A1I3Z8W1-F1
#
_cell.length_a   1.000
_cell.length_b   1.000
_cell.length_c   1.000
_cell.angle_alpha   90.00
_cell.angle_beta   90.00
_cell.angle_gamma   90.00
#
_symmetry.space_group_name_H-M   'P 1'
#
loop_
_entity.id
_entity.type
_entity.pdbx_description
1 polymer ?
#
loop_
_entity_poly.entity_id
_entity_poly.type
_entity_poly.pdbx_seq_one_letter_code
_entity_poly.pdbx_strand_id
1 'polypeptide(L)'
;MPRGRILACLLLLAACTTPGTSQPVTGAEAPRAAAAPAGDTVASLAASPEHRRRLEAAARRSAIGYGCTNAQPGQAEAALPWRPPVAPYMLNDRPVRHSWIQAIAVQGCPGFDRVVTITSVADNGTAATDTYIIGGSQVDPWLARDVLSQAVRPMARTRFPGCDRVAVAGTRVTRQPTANRAAGWAEAWTLSGCGQRRDIMLTFKPTPTGTDFTASDPRTTTL
;
A
#
# COMPACT_ATOMS: atom_id res chain seq x y z
N MET A 1 2.88 -54.28 8.83
CA MET A 1 2.93 -54.01 10.29
C MET A 1 2.12 -52.74 10.58
N PRO A 2 1.50 -52.62 11.77
CA PRO A 2 0.06 -52.38 11.90
C PRO A 2 -0.37 -50.91 11.88
N ARG A 3 -1.63 -50.73 11.45
CA ARG A 3 -2.44 -49.50 11.48
C ARG A 3 -2.83 -49.17 12.93
N GLY A 4 -2.38 -48.04 13.46
CA GLY A 4 -2.88 -47.47 14.71
C GLY A 4 -3.98 -46.45 14.46
N ARG A 5 -5.23 -46.83 14.72
CA ARG A 5 -6.37 -45.92 14.80
C ARG A 5 -6.34 -45.26 16.18
N ILE A 6 -6.24 -43.93 16.25
CA ILE A 6 -6.52 -43.17 17.48
C ILE A 6 -7.88 -42.51 17.33
N LEU A 7 -8.84 -43.09 18.03
CA LEU A 7 -10.16 -42.59 18.37
C LEU A 7 -9.98 -41.82 19.69
N ALA A 8 -10.37 -40.54 19.82
CA ALA A 8 -10.70 -39.96 21.13
C ALA A 8 -11.34 -38.57 21.05
N CYS A 9 -12.53 -38.50 21.65
CA CYS A 9 -13.14 -37.37 22.37
C CYS A 9 -13.44 -36.07 21.61
N LEU A 10 -14.62 -36.05 20.97
CA LEU A 10 -15.46 -34.86 20.94
C LEU A 10 -15.99 -34.58 22.36
N LEU A 11 -15.52 -33.49 22.97
CA LEU A 11 -16.14 -32.89 24.16
C LEU A 11 -17.06 -31.75 23.68
N LEU A 12 -18.36 -32.02 23.69
CA LEU A 12 -19.43 -31.04 23.49
C LEU A 12 -19.58 -30.21 24.76
N LEU A 13 -18.98 -29.02 24.79
CA LEU A 13 -19.29 -27.98 25.78
C LEU A 13 -20.53 -27.21 25.29
N ALA A 14 -21.69 -27.60 25.81
CA ALA A 14 -22.92 -26.83 25.70
C ALA A 14 -22.85 -25.63 26.65
N ALA A 15 -22.49 -24.45 26.13
CA ALA A 15 -22.58 -23.20 26.88
C ALA A 15 -24.03 -22.69 26.87
N CYS A 16 -24.66 -22.64 28.05
CA CYS A 16 -25.93 -21.97 28.27
C CYS A 16 -25.75 -20.46 28.06
N THR A 17 -26.27 -19.92 26.96
CA THR A 17 -26.41 -18.48 26.77
C THR A 17 -27.68 -18.02 27.48
N THR A 18 -27.53 -17.26 28.56
CA THR A 18 -28.65 -16.52 29.17
C THR A 18 -29.11 -15.43 28.21
N PRO A 19 -30.41 -15.35 27.86
CA PRO A 19 -30.94 -14.28 27.03
C PRO A 19 -30.85 -12.95 27.80
N GLY A 20 -29.89 -12.12 27.42
CA GLY A 20 -29.79 -10.75 27.90
C GLY A 20 -30.94 -9.92 27.32
N THR A 21 -31.67 -9.23 28.18
CA THR A 21 -32.69 -8.26 27.81
C THR A 21 -32.02 -7.09 27.10
N SER A 22 -32.09 -7.07 25.76
CA SER A 22 -31.69 -5.94 24.93
C SER A 22 -32.56 -4.73 25.26
N GLN A 23 -32.04 -3.78 26.03
CA GLN A 23 -32.67 -2.48 26.15
C GLN A 23 -32.58 -1.73 24.82
N PRO A 24 -33.66 -1.07 24.37
CA PRO A 24 -33.63 -0.23 23.18
C PRO A 24 -32.67 0.93 23.44
N VAL A 25 -31.57 0.95 22.68
CA VAL A 25 -30.65 2.09 22.65
C VAL A 25 -31.42 3.25 22.01
N THR A 26 -31.92 4.17 22.82
CA THR A 26 -32.39 5.47 22.35
C THR A 26 -31.22 6.14 21.66
N GLY A 27 -31.33 6.31 20.34
CA GLY A 27 -30.30 6.90 19.50
C GLY A 27 -30.05 8.35 19.90
N ALA A 28 -29.10 8.55 20.82
CA ALA A 28 -28.51 9.86 21.03
C ALA A 28 -27.86 10.27 19.71
N GLU A 29 -28.40 11.31 19.09
CA GLU A 29 -27.85 11.90 17.88
C GLU A 29 -26.38 12.25 18.14
N ALA A 30 -25.47 11.61 17.41
CA ALA A 30 -24.04 11.79 17.61
C ALA A 30 -23.74 13.30 17.46
N PRO A 31 -22.96 13.89 18.40
CA PRO A 31 -22.63 15.30 18.34
C PRO A 31 -22.08 15.63 16.95
N ARG A 32 -22.73 16.59 16.28
CA ARG A 32 -22.37 17.04 14.94
C ARG A 32 -20.91 17.49 14.97
N ALA A 33 -20.05 16.78 14.24
CA ALA A 33 -18.62 17.08 14.18
C ALA A 33 -18.44 18.57 13.84
N ALA A 34 -17.63 19.27 14.65
CA ALA A 34 -17.30 20.66 14.39
C ALA A 34 -16.77 20.80 12.96
N ALA A 35 -17.25 21.81 12.23
CA ALA A 35 -16.75 22.08 10.89
C ALA A 35 -15.23 22.24 10.95
N ALA A 36 -14.52 21.52 10.08
CA ALA A 36 -13.07 21.68 9.96
C ALA A 36 -12.74 23.16 9.72
N PRO A 37 -11.66 23.69 10.32
CA PRO A 37 -11.27 25.07 10.11
C PRO A 37 -11.18 25.34 8.61
N ALA A 38 -11.87 26.39 8.15
CA ALA A 38 -11.88 26.80 6.75
C ALA A 38 -10.44 27.17 6.35
N GLY A 39 -9.77 26.31 5.58
CA GLY A 39 -8.39 26.54 5.14
C GLY A 39 -7.56 25.27 4.87
N ASP A 40 -7.95 24.12 5.42
CA ASP A 40 -7.21 22.86 5.27
C ASP A 40 -7.42 22.23 3.88
N THR A 41 -6.76 22.75 2.85
CA THR A 41 -6.68 22.08 1.54
C THR A 41 -5.55 21.05 1.53
N VAL A 42 -5.63 20.02 0.68
CA VAL A 42 -4.50 19.09 0.45
C VAL A 42 -3.22 19.86 0.11
N ALA A 43 -3.31 20.90 -0.70
CA ALA A 43 -2.17 21.74 -1.05
C ALA A 43 -1.54 22.42 0.18
N SER A 44 -2.36 23.04 1.05
CA SER A 44 -1.87 23.69 2.28
C SER A 44 -1.26 22.69 3.27
N LEU A 45 -1.90 21.52 3.46
CA LEU A 45 -1.41 20.48 4.35
C LEU A 45 -0.10 19.86 3.81
N ALA A 46 -0.03 19.59 2.52
CA ALA A 46 1.15 19.04 1.86
C ALA A 46 2.33 20.03 1.80
N ALA A 47 2.06 21.33 1.80
CA ALA A 47 3.09 22.37 1.88
C ALA A 47 3.62 22.61 3.30
N SER A 48 2.96 22.04 4.34
CA SER A 48 3.34 22.31 5.72
C SER A 48 4.72 21.72 6.09
N PRO A 49 5.54 22.42 6.91
CA PRO A 49 6.81 21.89 7.41
C PRO A 49 6.64 20.59 8.20
N GLU A 50 5.52 20.42 8.90
CA GLU A 50 5.22 19.21 9.65
C GLU A 50 5.01 18.01 8.73
N HIS A 51 4.21 18.18 7.67
CA HIS A 51 4.05 17.15 6.65
C HIS A 51 5.38 16.82 5.98
N ARG A 52 6.19 17.82 5.66
CA ARG A 52 7.53 17.61 5.09
C ARG A 52 8.39 16.71 5.97
N ARG A 53 8.43 16.94 7.29
CA ARG A 53 9.16 16.08 8.24
C ARG A 53 8.62 14.64 8.26
N ARG A 54 7.30 14.45 8.23
CA ARG A 54 6.68 13.11 8.17
C ARG A 54 7.07 12.37 6.90
N LEU A 55 7.04 13.05 5.76
CA LEU A 55 7.40 12.51 4.46
C LEU A 55 8.88 12.07 4.41
N GLU A 56 9.79 12.92 4.88
CA GLU A 56 11.21 12.59 4.99
C GLU A 56 11.46 11.42 5.94
N ALA A 57 10.78 11.40 7.09
CA ALA A 57 10.90 10.30 8.05
C ALA A 57 10.39 8.98 7.48
N ALA A 58 9.27 8.98 6.76
CA ALA A 58 8.75 7.79 6.07
C ALA A 58 9.73 7.31 5.00
N ALA A 59 10.30 8.21 4.20
CA ALA A 59 11.29 7.89 3.19
C ALA A 59 12.56 7.28 3.79
N ARG A 60 13.11 7.86 4.87
CA ARG A 60 14.27 7.30 5.59
C ARG A 60 13.97 5.92 6.18
N ARG A 61 12.84 5.75 6.87
CA ARG A 61 12.43 4.45 7.44
C ARG A 61 12.33 3.37 6.36
N SER A 62 11.69 3.71 5.24
CA SER A 62 11.61 2.84 4.08
C SER A 62 13.01 2.46 3.60
N ALA A 63 13.86 3.45 3.32
CA ALA A 63 15.20 3.21 2.79
C ALA A 63 16.09 2.36 3.70
N ILE A 64 16.03 2.58 5.02
CA ILE A 64 16.70 1.73 6.01
C ILE A 64 16.19 0.28 5.93
N GLY A 65 14.88 0.09 5.75
CA GLY A 65 14.28 -1.24 5.53
C GLY A 65 14.82 -1.97 4.30
N TYR A 66 15.36 -1.24 3.32
CA TYR A 66 16.04 -1.77 2.12
C TYR A 66 17.57 -1.75 2.22
N GLY A 67 18.13 -1.52 3.41
CA GLY A 67 19.58 -1.54 3.64
C GLY A 67 20.31 -0.25 3.26
N CYS A 68 19.61 0.83 2.92
CA CYS A 68 20.22 2.13 2.66
C CYS A 68 20.31 2.98 3.94
N THR A 69 21.31 2.74 4.78
CA THR A 69 21.50 3.51 6.03
C THR A 69 21.84 4.99 5.80
N ASN A 70 22.48 5.30 4.67
CA ASN A 70 22.91 6.66 4.31
C ASN A 70 21.89 7.41 3.43
N ALA A 71 20.65 6.91 3.33
CA ALA A 71 19.65 7.50 2.47
C ALA A 71 19.29 8.94 2.88
N GLN A 72 19.32 9.85 1.91
CA GLN A 72 18.94 11.25 2.10
C GLN A 72 17.67 11.57 1.30
N PRO A 73 16.56 11.89 1.96
CA PRO A 73 15.37 12.40 1.29
C PRO A 73 15.66 13.74 0.61
N GLY A 74 15.28 13.86 -0.66
CA GLY A 74 15.43 15.05 -1.48
C GLY A 74 14.10 15.75 -1.75
N GLN A 75 13.94 16.30 -2.94
CA GLN A 75 12.73 17.03 -3.33
C GLN A 75 11.50 16.11 -3.33
N ALA A 76 10.38 16.63 -2.82
CA ALA A 76 9.07 16.00 -2.96
C ALA A 76 8.37 16.47 -4.23
N GLU A 77 7.69 15.55 -4.90
CA GLU A 77 6.80 15.85 -6.02
C GLU A 77 5.50 16.53 -5.53
N ALA A 78 4.69 17.01 -6.46
CA ALA A 78 3.39 17.58 -6.14
C ALA A 78 2.47 16.53 -5.48
N ALA A 79 1.72 16.95 -4.47
CA ALA A 79 0.72 16.08 -3.83
C ALA A 79 -0.46 15.84 -4.78
N LEU A 80 -0.80 14.58 -4.98
CA LEU A 80 -1.95 14.17 -5.80
C LEU A 80 -3.09 13.74 -4.87
N PRO A 81 -4.23 14.45 -4.86
CA PRO A 81 -5.39 14.05 -4.07
C PRO A 81 -5.75 12.60 -4.34
N TRP A 82 -5.95 11.83 -3.27
CA TRP A 82 -6.31 10.43 -3.35
C TRP A 82 -7.56 10.19 -2.53
N ARG A 83 -8.49 9.43 -3.09
CA ARG A 83 -9.74 9.04 -2.44
C ARG A 83 -9.74 7.52 -2.28
N PRO A 84 -9.83 7.00 -1.05
CA PRO A 84 -10.02 5.59 -0.84
C PRO A 84 -11.36 5.16 -1.47
N PRO A 85 -11.42 3.96 -2.09
CA PRO A 85 -12.62 3.53 -2.80
C PRO A 85 -13.77 3.12 -1.86
N VAL A 86 -13.48 2.90 -0.57
CA VAL A 86 -14.49 2.53 0.44
C VAL A 86 -14.56 3.63 1.49
N ALA A 87 -15.75 4.19 1.68
CA ALA A 87 -16.06 5.14 2.74
C ALA A 87 -16.85 4.45 3.88
N PRO A 88 -16.64 4.85 5.15
CA PRO A 88 -15.61 5.76 5.61
C PRO A 88 -14.24 5.05 5.71
N TYR A 89 -13.18 5.70 5.21
CA TYR A 89 -11.82 5.27 5.52
C TYR A 89 -11.43 5.84 6.88
N MET A 90 -10.93 4.99 7.77
CA MET A 90 -10.69 5.33 9.17
C MET A 90 -9.20 5.38 9.47
N LEU A 91 -8.76 6.41 10.19
CA LEU A 91 -7.43 6.55 10.76
C LEU A 91 -7.58 6.69 12.28
N ASN A 92 -7.11 5.70 13.05
CA ASN A 92 -7.25 5.66 14.52
C ASN A 92 -8.70 5.91 14.98
N ASP A 93 -9.64 5.12 14.45
CA ASP A 93 -11.08 5.21 14.74
C ASP A 93 -11.74 6.56 14.38
N ARG A 94 -11.09 7.36 13.54
CA ARG A 94 -11.61 8.63 13.03
C ARG A 94 -11.76 8.62 11.51
N PRO A 95 -12.86 9.17 10.96
CA PRO A 95 -13.00 9.32 9.52
C PRO A 95 -11.89 10.19 8.93
N VAL A 96 -11.31 9.73 7.84
CA VAL A 96 -10.32 10.47 7.06
C VAL A 96 -11.03 11.54 6.22
N ARG A 97 -10.64 12.80 6.41
CA ARG A 97 -11.12 13.97 5.66
C ARG A 97 -10.33 14.24 4.39
N HIS A 98 -9.02 14.00 4.43
CA HIS A 98 -8.12 14.23 3.30
C HIS A 98 -7.16 13.07 3.16
N SER A 99 -6.87 12.69 1.92
CA SER A 99 -5.74 11.83 1.64
C SER A 99 -5.10 12.21 0.31
N TRP A 100 -3.81 11.97 0.20
CA TRP A 100 -3.05 12.23 -1.01
C TRP A 100 -1.86 11.29 -1.13
N ILE A 101 -1.41 11.12 -2.36
CA ILE A 101 -0.18 10.41 -2.70
C ILE A 101 0.89 11.45 -2.97
N GLN A 102 2.11 11.18 -2.50
CA GLN A 102 3.26 12.01 -2.79
C GLN A 102 4.53 11.16 -2.89
N ALA A 103 5.30 11.39 -3.94
CA ALA A 103 6.63 10.83 -4.08
C ALA A 103 7.69 11.79 -3.53
N ILE A 104 8.75 11.24 -2.95
CA ILE A 104 9.92 11.98 -2.51
C ILE A 104 11.18 11.30 -3.03
N ALA A 105 12.05 12.09 -3.66
CA ALA A 105 13.34 11.61 -4.13
C ALA A 105 14.19 11.09 -2.95
N VAL A 106 15.00 10.06 -3.19
CA VAL A 106 15.93 9.50 -2.21
C VAL A 106 17.28 9.31 -2.88
N GLN A 107 18.31 9.88 -2.28
CA GLN A 107 19.70 9.74 -2.69
C GLN A 107 20.42 8.73 -1.80
N GLY A 108 21.51 8.15 -2.30
CA GLY A 108 22.31 7.17 -1.54
C GLY A 108 21.73 5.76 -1.52
N CYS A 109 20.75 5.46 -2.37
CA CYS A 109 20.18 4.14 -2.58
C CYS A 109 20.41 3.65 -4.02
N PRO A 110 21.21 2.60 -4.26
CA PRO A 110 21.44 2.08 -5.62
C PRO A 110 20.21 1.36 -6.20
N GLY A 111 19.23 0.99 -5.38
CA GLY A 111 18.07 0.21 -5.81
C GLY A 111 16.86 1.02 -6.27
N PHE A 112 16.78 2.30 -5.89
CA PHE A 112 15.66 3.18 -6.19
C PHE A 112 16.03 4.64 -5.92
N ASP A 113 15.38 5.55 -6.64
CA ASP A 113 15.60 7.00 -6.57
C ASP A 113 14.46 7.75 -5.87
N ARG A 114 13.38 7.04 -5.48
CA ARG A 114 12.19 7.65 -4.89
C ARG A 114 11.39 6.69 -4.02
N VAL A 115 10.68 7.26 -3.05
CA VAL A 115 9.69 6.59 -2.20
C VAL A 115 8.34 7.25 -2.40
N VAL A 116 7.31 6.45 -2.68
CA VAL A 116 5.93 6.91 -2.78
C VAL A 116 5.25 6.69 -1.44
N THR A 117 4.58 7.72 -0.94
CA THR A 117 3.85 7.70 0.32
C THR A 117 2.39 8.02 0.11
N ILE A 118 1.56 7.55 1.04
CA ILE A 118 0.18 8.01 1.21
C ILE A 118 0.16 8.78 2.51
N THR A 119 -0.45 9.96 2.48
CA THR A 119 -0.80 10.68 3.71
C THR A 119 -2.30 10.76 3.85
N SER A 120 -2.79 10.47 5.04
CA SER A 120 -4.20 10.55 5.41
C SER A 120 -4.34 11.45 6.64
N VAL A 121 -5.35 12.31 6.62
CA VAL A 121 -5.66 13.23 7.72
C VAL A 121 -7.08 12.98 8.17
N ALA A 122 -7.25 12.65 9.44
CA ALA A 122 -8.53 12.46 10.11
C ALA A 122 -9.25 13.79 10.38
N ASP A 123 -10.55 13.71 10.68
CA ASP A 123 -11.42 14.84 11.02
C ASP A 123 -10.89 15.70 12.19
N ASN A 124 -10.25 15.07 13.17
CA ASN A 124 -9.63 15.72 14.33
C ASN A 124 -8.24 16.32 14.03
N GLY A 125 -7.80 16.31 12.78
CA GLY A 125 -6.49 16.81 12.36
C GLY A 125 -5.32 15.82 12.51
N THR A 126 -5.54 14.64 13.11
CA THR A 126 -4.51 13.60 13.19
C THR A 126 -4.09 13.18 11.79
N ALA A 127 -2.78 13.09 11.54
CA ALA A 127 -2.25 12.71 10.23
C ALA A 127 -1.27 11.55 10.33
N ALA A 128 -1.35 10.62 9.38
CA ALA A 128 -0.41 9.53 9.21
C ALA A 128 0.18 9.56 7.79
N THR A 129 1.47 9.28 7.68
CA THR A 129 2.19 9.17 6.42
C THR A 129 2.91 7.84 6.37
N ASP A 130 2.44 6.97 5.49
CA ASP A 130 2.98 5.62 5.32
C ASP A 130 3.60 5.45 3.95
N THR A 131 4.63 4.62 3.89
CA THR A 131 5.22 4.21 2.62
C THR A 131 4.29 3.24 1.92
N TYR A 132 4.00 3.55 0.68
CA TYR A 132 3.09 2.79 -0.16
C TYR A 132 3.85 1.86 -1.11
N ILE A 133 4.73 2.42 -1.93
CA ILE A 133 5.58 1.67 -2.85
C ILE A 133 6.87 2.43 -3.12
N ILE A 134 7.89 1.72 -3.58
CA ILE A 134 9.18 2.32 -3.97
C ILE A 134 9.25 2.41 -5.49
N GLY A 135 9.85 3.47 -6.01
CA GLY A 135 10.02 3.68 -7.44
C GLY A 135 8.86 4.45 -8.08
N GLY A 136 8.72 4.33 -9.39
CA GLY A 136 7.82 5.12 -10.22
C GLY A 136 6.50 4.45 -10.60
N SER A 137 5.95 3.56 -9.76
CA SER A 137 4.66 2.92 -10.05
C SER A 137 3.54 3.95 -10.19
N GLN A 138 2.63 3.71 -11.14
CA GLN A 138 1.40 4.47 -11.37
C GLN A 138 0.18 3.82 -10.71
N VAL A 139 0.40 2.68 -10.05
CA VAL A 139 -0.65 1.90 -9.40
C VAL A 139 -1.16 2.65 -8.17
N ASP A 140 -2.47 2.75 -8.00
CA ASP A 140 -3.06 3.30 -6.80
C ASP A 140 -3.00 2.31 -5.62
N PRO A 141 -3.12 2.79 -4.37
CA PRO A 141 -2.98 1.97 -3.16
C PRO A 141 -3.78 0.67 -3.11
N TRP A 142 -4.99 0.67 -3.65
CA TRP A 142 -5.83 -0.52 -3.67
C TRP A 142 -5.34 -1.52 -4.71
N LEU A 143 -5.10 -1.04 -5.93
CA LEU A 143 -4.61 -1.89 -6.99
C LEU A 143 -3.25 -2.51 -6.64
N ALA A 144 -2.36 -1.81 -5.93
CA ALA A 144 -1.10 -2.44 -5.51
C ALA A 144 -1.27 -3.45 -4.40
N ARG A 145 -2.22 -3.28 -3.47
CA ARG A 145 -2.53 -4.35 -2.50
C ARG A 145 -2.95 -5.62 -3.24
N ASP A 146 -3.77 -5.47 -4.29
CA ASP A 146 -4.28 -6.58 -5.08
C ASP A 146 -3.14 -7.21 -5.92
N VAL A 147 -2.31 -6.41 -6.57
CA VAL A 147 -1.08 -6.84 -7.26
C VAL A 147 -0.11 -7.56 -6.32
N LEU A 148 0.12 -7.01 -5.13
CA LEU A 148 1.04 -7.58 -4.15
C LEU A 148 0.56 -8.96 -3.70
N SER A 149 -0.74 -9.09 -3.42
CA SER A 149 -1.33 -10.32 -2.92
C SER A 149 -1.49 -11.39 -3.99
N GLN A 150 -1.95 -11.02 -5.19
CA GLN A 150 -2.36 -11.97 -6.23
C GLN A 150 -1.25 -12.27 -7.25
N ALA A 151 -0.29 -11.36 -7.45
CA ALA A 151 0.78 -11.53 -8.43
C ALA A 151 2.17 -11.59 -7.78
N VAL A 152 2.56 -10.54 -7.04
CA VAL A 152 3.95 -10.39 -6.55
C VAL A 152 4.30 -11.49 -5.56
N ARG A 153 3.48 -11.74 -4.55
CA ARG A 153 3.75 -12.77 -3.53
C ARG A 153 3.87 -14.18 -4.13
N PRO A 154 2.96 -14.65 -5.01
CA PRO A 154 3.14 -15.90 -5.73
C PRO A 154 4.44 -15.94 -6.53
N MET A 155 4.75 -14.91 -7.33
CA MET A 155 5.99 -14.88 -8.12
C MET A 155 7.24 -14.87 -7.23
N ALA A 156 7.21 -14.16 -6.10
CA ALA A 156 8.29 -14.12 -5.13
C ALA A 156 8.61 -15.53 -4.60
N ARG A 157 7.59 -16.31 -4.20
CA ARG A 157 7.77 -17.68 -3.70
C ARG A 157 8.44 -18.59 -4.72
N THR A 158 8.03 -18.48 -6.00
CA THR A 158 8.60 -19.31 -7.08
C THR A 158 10.03 -18.90 -7.43
N ARG A 159 10.33 -17.60 -7.43
CA ARG A 159 11.62 -17.08 -7.91
C ARG A 159 12.72 -17.01 -6.87
N PHE A 160 12.35 -17.04 -5.60
CA PHE A 160 13.27 -16.97 -4.46
C PHE A 160 13.02 -18.15 -3.51
N PRO A 161 13.23 -19.40 -3.99
CA PRO A 161 12.99 -20.58 -3.17
C PRO A 161 13.92 -20.55 -1.94
N GLY A 162 13.34 -20.75 -0.76
CA GLY A 162 14.06 -20.72 0.52
C GLY A 162 14.33 -19.32 1.09
N CYS A 163 13.80 -18.25 0.48
CA CYS A 163 13.95 -16.90 1.01
C CYS A 163 12.78 -16.51 1.92
N ASP A 164 13.05 -16.36 3.21
CA ASP A 164 12.05 -15.93 4.21
C ASP A 164 11.53 -14.51 3.98
N ARG A 165 12.34 -13.67 3.31
CA ARG A 165 12.03 -12.26 3.06
C ARG A 165 12.28 -11.91 1.60
N VAL A 166 11.21 -11.56 0.91
CA VAL A 166 11.23 -10.96 -0.43
C VAL A 166 10.42 -9.68 -0.38
N ALA A 167 10.97 -8.60 -0.92
CA ALA A 167 10.33 -7.29 -0.94
C ALA A 167 10.41 -6.65 -2.33
N VAL A 168 9.50 -5.70 -2.61
CA VAL A 168 9.55 -4.87 -3.82
C VAL A 168 10.58 -3.78 -3.60
N ALA A 169 11.76 -3.95 -4.20
CA ALA A 169 12.87 -3.03 -4.05
C ALA A 169 12.85 -1.84 -5.02
N GLY A 170 11.90 -1.82 -5.96
CA GLY A 170 11.69 -0.69 -6.86
C GLY A 170 10.67 -1.02 -7.94
N THR A 171 10.08 0.02 -8.50
CA THR A 171 9.13 -0.07 -9.61
C THR A 171 9.48 0.97 -10.67
N ARG A 172 9.19 0.66 -11.93
CA ARG A 172 9.36 1.60 -13.05
C ARG A 172 8.33 1.34 -14.12
N VAL A 173 7.76 2.40 -14.69
CA VAL A 173 6.89 2.30 -15.86
C VAL A 173 7.74 1.92 -17.07
N THR A 174 7.42 0.80 -17.71
CA THR A 174 8.09 0.31 -18.93
C THR A 174 7.29 0.61 -20.18
N ARG A 175 5.98 0.84 -20.05
CA ARG A 175 5.11 1.35 -21.10
C ARG A 175 4.14 2.34 -20.48
N GLN A 176 4.23 3.60 -20.90
CA GLN A 176 3.36 4.67 -20.38
C GLN A 176 1.89 4.43 -20.78
N PRO A 177 0.92 4.82 -19.93
CA PRO A 177 -0.46 4.90 -20.35
C PRO A 177 -0.60 5.91 -21.49
N THR A 178 -1.37 5.55 -22.51
CA THR A 178 -1.65 6.43 -23.65
C THR A 178 -2.96 7.19 -23.46
N ALA A 179 -3.25 8.16 -24.34
CA ALA A 179 -4.57 8.82 -24.38
C ALA A 179 -5.71 7.80 -24.54
N ASN A 180 -5.45 6.69 -25.25
CA ASN A 180 -6.33 5.54 -25.25
C ASN A 180 -6.11 4.71 -23.97
N ARG A 181 -6.89 4.98 -22.93
CA ARG A 181 -6.81 4.24 -21.66
C ARG A 181 -6.98 2.73 -21.82
N ALA A 182 -7.74 2.26 -22.81
CA ALA A 182 -7.95 0.83 -23.04
C ALA A 182 -6.67 0.09 -23.46
N ALA A 183 -5.65 0.80 -23.96
CA ALA A 183 -4.34 0.23 -24.28
C ALA A 183 -3.56 -0.21 -23.02
N GLY A 184 -3.94 0.32 -21.85
CA GLY A 184 -3.30 0.01 -20.58
C GLY A 184 -1.88 0.55 -20.46
N TRP A 185 -1.14 0.05 -19.48
CA TRP A 185 0.26 0.39 -19.24
C TRP A 185 1.04 -0.85 -18.78
N ALA A 186 2.35 -0.72 -18.61
CA ALA A 186 3.18 -1.79 -18.05
C ALA A 186 4.24 -1.24 -17.12
N GLU A 187 4.59 -2.03 -16.11
CA GLU A 187 5.60 -1.69 -15.11
C GLU A 187 6.52 -2.89 -14.87
N ALA A 188 7.82 -2.61 -14.69
CA ALA A 188 8.73 -3.59 -14.14
C ALA A 188 8.86 -3.36 -12.63
N TRP A 189 8.62 -4.41 -11.84
CA TRP A 189 8.77 -4.38 -10.39
C TRP A 189 9.96 -5.25 -10.02
N THR A 190 10.98 -4.65 -9.42
CA THR A 190 12.19 -5.34 -8.97
C THR A 190 11.94 -5.94 -7.61
N LEU A 191 12.00 -7.27 -7.52
CA LEU A 191 11.95 -8.02 -6.28
C LEU A 191 13.37 -8.24 -5.76
N SER A 192 13.55 -8.16 -4.44
CA SER A 192 14.83 -8.42 -3.77
C SER A 192 14.65 -9.43 -2.65
N GLY A 193 15.49 -10.46 -2.61
CA GLY A 193 15.47 -11.53 -1.61
C GLY A 193 16.73 -12.40 -1.69
N CYS A 194 17.26 -12.84 -0.55
CA CYS A 194 18.51 -13.63 -0.46
C CYS A 194 19.71 -13.05 -1.25
N GLY A 195 19.89 -11.73 -1.23
CA GLY A 195 20.96 -11.06 -1.97
C GLY A 195 20.78 -11.04 -3.51
N GLN A 196 19.67 -11.58 -4.02
CA GLN A 196 19.34 -11.57 -5.44
C GLN A 196 18.30 -10.48 -5.75
N ARG A 197 18.34 -9.96 -6.97
CA ARG A 197 17.33 -9.05 -7.53
C ARG A 197 16.76 -9.65 -8.80
N ARG A 198 15.43 -9.62 -8.96
CA ARG A 198 14.74 -10.13 -10.16
C ARG A 198 13.56 -9.23 -10.50
N ASP A 199 13.43 -8.86 -11.75
CA ASP A 199 12.30 -8.06 -12.22
C ASP A 199 11.12 -8.96 -12.58
N ILE A 200 9.91 -8.63 -12.12
CA ILE A 200 8.66 -9.10 -12.72
C ILE A 200 8.14 -8.02 -13.67
N MET A 201 7.48 -8.43 -14.75
CA MET A 201 6.74 -7.51 -15.61
C MET A 201 5.27 -7.56 -15.24
N LEU A 202 4.68 -6.42 -14.95
CA LEU A 202 3.24 -6.26 -14.72
C LEU A 202 2.63 -5.53 -15.89
N THR A 203 1.56 -6.08 -16.44
CA THR A 203 0.75 -5.41 -17.47
C THR A 203 -0.61 -5.09 -16.87
N PHE A 204 -1.02 -3.83 -17.00
CA PHE A 204 -2.27 -3.33 -16.45
C PHE A 204 -3.23 -2.96 -17.58
N LYS A 205 -4.49 -3.36 -17.44
CA LYS A 205 -5.55 -3.08 -18.42
C LYS A 205 -6.76 -2.50 -17.69
N PRO A 206 -7.07 -1.21 -17.89
CA PRO A 206 -8.30 -0.63 -17.37
C PRO A 206 -9.54 -1.37 -17.87
N THR A 207 -10.50 -1.58 -16.97
CA THR A 207 -11.81 -2.18 -17.25
C THR A 207 -12.93 -1.24 -16.79
N PRO A 208 -14.20 -1.47 -17.20
CA PRO A 208 -15.31 -0.64 -16.74
C PRO A 208 -15.48 -0.61 -15.21
N THR A 209 -14.99 -1.63 -14.49
CA THR A 209 -15.15 -1.78 -13.04
C THR A 209 -13.85 -1.61 -12.26
N GLY A 210 -12.71 -1.37 -12.92
CA GLY A 210 -11.41 -1.28 -12.25
C GLY A 210 -10.23 -1.44 -13.20
N THR A 211 -9.26 -2.25 -12.81
CA THR A 211 -8.07 -2.55 -13.61
C THR A 211 -7.68 -4.02 -13.43
N ASP A 212 -7.64 -4.75 -14.54
CA ASP A 212 -7.07 -6.09 -14.57
C ASP A 212 -5.55 -6.00 -14.64
N PHE A 213 -4.86 -7.00 -14.12
CA PHE A 213 -3.41 -7.10 -14.23
C PHE A 213 -2.94 -8.52 -14.48
N THR A 214 -1.81 -8.64 -15.17
CA THR A 214 -1.08 -9.89 -15.34
C THR A 214 0.38 -9.70 -14.98
N ALA A 215 1.01 -10.77 -14.51
CA ALA A 215 2.42 -10.78 -14.14
C ALA A 215 3.19 -11.84 -14.93
N SER A 216 4.38 -11.48 -15.40
CA SER A 216 5.24 -12.38 -16.19
C SER A 216 6.72 -12.21 -15.87
N ASP A 217 7.53 -13.12 -16.41
CA ASP A 217 8.96 -12.87 -16.57
C ASP A 217 9.22 -11.70 -17.53
N PRO A 218 10.31 -10.93 -17.32
CA PRO A 218 10.81 -10.05 -18.35
C PRO A 218 11.11 -10.93 -19.56
N ARG A 219 10.66 -10.53 -20.75
CA ARG A 219 11.04 -11.27 -21.96
C ARG A 219 12.56 -11.20 -22.07
N THR A 220 13.20 -12.35 -22.16
CA THR A 220 14.59 -12.41 -22.60
C THR A 220 14.58 -11.98 -24.06
N THR A 221 14.94 -10.73 -24.33
CA THR A 221 15.22 -10.31 -25.71
C THR A 221 16.52 -11.00 -26.09
N THR A 222 16.43 -12.14 -26.75
CA THR A 222 17.59 -12.75 -27.41
C THR A 222 17.99 -11.76 -28.50
N LEU A 223 19.12 -11.08 -28.30
CA LEU A 223 19.74 -10.20 -29.28
C LEU A 223 20.33 -11.02 -30.43
#